data_AF-A0A2E8FH39-F1
#
_entry.id   AF-A0A2E8FH39-F1
#
_cell.length_a   1.000
_cell.length_b   1.000
_cell.length_c   1.000
_cell.angle_alpha   90.00
_cell.angle_beta   90.00
_cell.angle_gamma   90.00
#
_symmetry.space_group_name_H-M   'P 1'
#
loop_
_entity.id
_entity.type
_entity.pdbx_description
1 polymer ?
#
loop_
_entity_poly.entity_id
_entity_poly.type
_entity_poly.pdbx_seq_one_letter_code
_entity_poly.pdbx_strand_id
1 'polypeptide(L)'
;MDQKFEGTPKSAIRLDGRKVSRGEITNDWGLRLQWKVSHNGKVVATPAARAQASYEHPDKLPGKYEIVLQMWKYVNYRKNKQREFIDSKFIDISNTVAYTI
;
A
#
# COMPACT_ATOMS: atom_id res chain seq x y z
N MET A 1 -11.67 3.71 -23.21
CA MET A 1 -12.36 4.23 -22.02
C MET A 1 -11.27 4.78 -21.11
N ASP A 2 -11.09 6.10 -21.10
CA ASP A 2 -10.08 6.73 -20.24
C ASP A 2 -10.68 6.88 -18.84
N GLN A 3 -10.12 6.17 -17.88
CA GLN A 3 -10.49 6.33 -16.48
C GLN A 3 -10.01 7.71 -16.03
N LYS A 4 -10.94 8.66 -15.88
CA LYS A 4 -10.63 9.98 -15.35
C LYS A 4 -10.49 9.86 -13.83
N PHE A 5 -9.25 9.85 -13.36
CA PHE A 5 -8.94 9.86 -11.93
C PHE A 5 -9.26 11.24 -11.34
N GLU A 6 -10.23 11.30 -10.43
CA GLU A 6 -10.46 12.51 -9.64
C GLU A 6 -9.45 12.56 -8.49
N GLY A 7 -8.52 13.52 -8.54
CA GLY A 7 -7.52 13.72 -7.50
C GLY A 7 -6.53 12.57 -7.31
N THR A 8 -5.62 12.75 -6.36
CA THR A 8 -4.70 11.67 -5.91
C THR A 8 -5.27 11.02 -4.65
N PRO A 9 -5.35 9.68 -4.58
CA PRO A 9 -5.87 8.98 -3.43
C PRO A 9 -5.05 9.30 -2.19
N LYS A 10 -5.73 9.52 -1.08
CA LYS A 10 -5.08 9.78 0.20
C LYS A 10 -5.85 9.14 1.35
N SER A 11 -5.11 8.62 2.32
CA SER A 11 -5.64 8.09 3.57
C SER A 11 -4.64 8.30 4.70
N ALA A 12 -5.13 8.46 5.93
CA ALA A 12 -4.28 8.43 7.12
C ALA A 12 -4.30 7.01 7.71
N ILE A 13 -3.13 6.54 8.15
CA ILE A 13 -2.99 5.25 8.84
C ILE A 13 -2.48 5.46 10.25
N ARG A 14 -2.92 4.59 11.16
CA ARG A 14 -2.53 4.58 12.57
C ARG A 14 -2.00 3.20 12.94
N LEU A 15 -1.11 3.19 13.93
CA LEU A 15 -0.49 1.99 14.45
C LEU A 15 -0.84 1.84 15.93
N ASP A 16 -1.25 0.63 16.32
CA ASP A 16 -1.50 0.22 17.69
C ASP A 16 -0.70 -1.08 17.94
N GLY A 17 0.43 -0.96 18.63
CA GLY A 17 1.42 -2.03 18.71
C GLY A 17 1.91 -2.47 17.33
N ARG A 18 1.55 -3.69 16.91
CA ARG A 18 1.88 -4.28 15.59
C ARG A 18 0.69 -4.28 14.61
N LYS A 19 -0.45 -3.73 15.03
CA LYS A 19 -1.66 -3.64 14.22
C LYS A 19 -1.77 -2.27 13.57
N VAL A 20 -1.78 -2.24 12.24
CA VAL A 20 -2.04 -1.04 11.46
C VAL A 20 -3.52 -0.97 11.11
N SER A 21 -4.08 0.24 11.05
CA SER A 21 -5.43 0.49 10.55
C SER A 21 -5.46 1.73 9.67
N ARG A 22 -6.22 1.68 8.57
CA ARG A 22 -6.42 2.82 7.66
C ARG A 22 -7.74 3.51 7.95
N GLY A 23 -7.75 4.82 7.75
CA GLY A 23 -8.98 5.57 7.66
C GLY A 23 -9.67 5.39 6.29
N GLU A 24 -10.63 6.27 6.05
CA GLU A 24 -11.24 6.44 4.74
C GLU A 24 -10.19 6.80 3.69
N ILE A 25 -10.46 6.43 2.43
CA ILE A 25 -9.61 6.75 1.29
C ILE A 25 -10.36 7.80 0.47
N THR A 26 -9.83 9.02 0.49
CA THR A 26 -10.30 10.09 -0.40
C THR A 26 -9.81 9.83 -1.81
N ASN A 27 -10.56 10.29 -2.83
CA ASN A 27 -10.19 10.14 -4.25
C ASN A 27 -9.90 8.67 -4.64
N ASP A 28 -10.69 7.76 -4.11
CA ASP A 28 -10.49 6.33 -4.30
C ASP A 28 -10.78 5.90 -5.75
N TRP A 29 -9.77 5.37 -6.43
CA TRP A 29 -9.89 4.92 -7.82
C TRP A 29 -10.54 3.55 -8.00
N GLY A 30 -10.89 2.86 -6.91
CA GLY A 30 -11.45 1.50 -6.96
C GLY A 30 -10.44 0.43 -7.38
N LEU A 31 -9.17 0.78 -7.54
CA LEU A 31 -8.11 -0.12 -7.97
C LEU A 31 -7.52 -0.92 -6.80
N ARG A 32 -6.57 -1.81 -7.11
CA ARG A 32 -5.91 -2.67 -6.12
C ARG A 32 -5.28 -1.83 -5.02
N LEU A 33 -5.60 -2.19 -3.78
CA LEU A 33 -5.11 -1.54 -2.56
C LEU A 33 -4.38 -2.58 -1.69
N GLN A 34 -3.21 -2.23 -1.20
CA GLN A 34 -2.39 -3.11 -0.38
C GLN A 34 -1.63 -2.34 0.69
N TRP A 35 -1.29 -3.04 1.76
CA TRP A 35 -0.24 -2.60 2.66
C TRP A 35 1.11 -2.92 2.03
N LYS A 36 2.11 -2.07 2.22
CA LYS A 36 3.51 -2.41 1.98
C LYS A 36 4.21 -2.41 3.32
N VAL A 37 4.67 -3.59 3.73
CA VAL A 37 5.43 -3.79 4.97
C VAL A 37 6.89 -3.98 4.60
N SER A 38 7.75 -3.14 5.15
CA SER A 38 9.19 -3.24 5.02
C SER A 38 9.82 -3.59 6.37
N HIS A 39 10.84 -4.45 6.37
CA HIS A 39 11.71 -4.73 7.50
C HIS A 39 13.13 -4.33 7.13
N ASN A 40 13.74 -3.44 7.92
CA ASN A 40 15.08 -2.90 7.68
C ASN A 40 15.27 -2.40 6.23
N GLY A 41 14.26 -1.73 5.68
CA GLY A 41 14.26 -1.18 4.31
C GLY A 41 13.88 -2.17 3.19
N LYS A 42 13.73 -3.47 3.49
CA LYS A 42 13.33 -4.49 2.50
C LYS A 42 11.86 -4.84 2.64
N VAL A 43 11.12 -4.85 1.52
CA VAL A 43 9.71 -5.29 1.53
C VAL A 43 9.62 -6.76 1.90
N VAL A 44 8.83 -7.06 2.93
CA VAL A 44 8.61 -8.42 3.45
C VAL A 44 7.18 -8.90 3.29
N ALA A 45 6.18 -8.00 3.18
CA ALA A 45 4.80 -8.39 2.96
C ALA A 45 4.00 -7.34 2.18
N THR A 46 3.04 -7.80 1.37
CA THR A 46 2.09 -6.95 0.62
C THR A 46 0.62 -7.39 0.77
N PRO A 47 0.08 -7.49 2.01
CA PRO A 47 -1.27 -7.97 2.23
C PRO A 47 -2.32 -7.03 1.63
N ALA A 48 -3.42 -7.62 1.13
CA ALA A 48 -4.52 -6.86 0.57
C ALA A 48 -5.20 -5.99 1.64
N ALA A 49 -5.48 -4.72 1.31
CA ALA A 49 -6.07 -3.75 2.24
C ALA A 49 -7.51 -3.37 1.88
N ARG A 50 -8.07 -3.95 0.81
CA ARG A 50 -9.46 -3.71 0.38
C ARG A 50 -10.47 -4.32 1.34
N ALA A 51 -10.39 -5.64 1.54
CA ALA A 51 -11.35 -6.39 2.32
C ALA A 51 -11.29 -6.07 3.82
N GLN A 52 -10.09 -5.77 4.33
CA GLN A 52 -9.87 -5.47 5.74
C GLN A 52 -9.12 -4.14 5.88
N ALA A 53 -9.72 -3.21 6.62
CA ALA A 53 -9.14 -1.89 6.90
C ALA A 53 -8.02 -1.93 7.95
N SER A 54 -7.78 -3.09 8.57
CA SER A 54 -6.70 -3.31 9.52
C SER A 54 -5.88 -4.53 9.15
N TYR A 55 -4.60 -4.52 9.51
CA TYR A 55 -3.68 -5.64 9.34
C TYR A 55 -2.78 -5.72 10.57
N GLU A 56 -2.64 -6.92 11.14
CA GLU A 56 -1.65 -7.18 12.19
C GLU A 56 -0.47 -7.91 11.59
N HIS A 57 0.73 -7.35 11.77
CA HIS A 57 1.93 -7.98 11.25
C HIS A 57 2.32 -9.18 12.12
N PRO A 58 2.41 -10.40 11.54
CA PRO A 58 2.63 -11.61 12.32
C PRO A 58 4.09 -11.82 12.71
N ASP A 59 5.04 -11.25 11.96
CA ASP A 59 6.46 -11.46 12.17
C ASP A 59 6.96 -10.80 13.48
N LYS A 60 7.99 -11.39 14.07
CA LYS A 60 8.59 -11.00 15.34
C LYS A 60 10.11 -10.86 15.25
N LEU A 61 10.67 -10.88 14.04
CA LEU A 61 12.09 -10.66 13.85
C LEU A 61 12.48 -9.27 14.40
N PRO A 62 13.53 -9.16 15.22
CA PRO A 62 13.98 -7.87 15.72
C PRO A 62 14.34 -6.90 14.59
N GLY A 63 14.14 -5.61 14.84
CA GLY A 63 14.48 -4.54 13.90
C GLY A 63 13.31 -3.65 13.53
N LYS A 64 13.58 -2.75 12.57
CA LYS A 64 12.63 -1.68 12.22
C LYS A 64 11.65 -2.16 11.16
N TYR A 65 10.36 -2.05 11.48
CA TYR A 65 9.28 -2.24 10.53
C TYR A 65 8.69 -0.90 10.12
N GLU A 66 8.39 -0.78 8.83
CA GLU A 66 7.74 0.39 8.24
C GLU A 66 6.53 -0.08 7.43
N ILE A 67 5.38 0.56 7.63
CA ILE A 67 4.15 0.23 6.93
C ILE A 67 3.60 1.48 6.26
N VAL A 68 3.23 1.34 5.00
CA VAL A 68 2.54 2.37 4.20
C VAL A 68 1.39 1.74 3.42
N LEU A 69 0.32 2.49 3.19
CA LEU A 69 -0.78 2.07 2.33
C LEU A 69 -0.49 2.45 0.88
N GLN A 70 -0.67 1.51 -0.04
CA GLN A 70 -0.44 1.70 -1.46
C GLN A 70 -1.69 1.44 -2.30
N MET A 71 -1.88 2.26 -3.33
CA MET A 71 -2.89 2.03 -4.36
C MET A 71 -2.23 1.85 -5.73
N TRP A 72 -2.78 0.93 -6.53
CA TRP A 72 -2.37 0.76 -7.91
C TRP A 72 -2.81 1.96 -8.75
N LYS A 73 -1.85 2.62 -9.39
CA LYS A 73 -2.08 3.61 -10.42
C LYS A 73 -2.00 2.93 -11.77
N TYR A 74 -3.15 2.71 -12.40
CA TYR A 74 -3.19 2.28 -13.79
C TYR A 74 -2.97 3.49 -14.71
N VAL A 75 -2.01 3.39 -15.63
CA VAL A 75 -1.72 4.44 -16.62
C VAL A 75 -2.09 3.95 -18.01
N ASN A 76 -1.59 2.78 -18.41
CA ASN A 76 -1.92 2.14 -19.68
C ASN A 76 -1.56 0.63 -19.63
N TYR A 77 -1.90 -0.08 -20.70
CA TYR A 77 -1.66 -1.53 -20.84
C TYR A 77 -0.27 -1.89 -21.40
N ARG A 78 0.65 -0.93 -21.57
CA ARG A 78 1.98 -1.22 -22.10
C ARG A 78 2.74 -2.13 -21.12
N LYS A 79 3.22 -3.26 -21.64
CA LYS A 79 3.93 -4.28 -20.89
C LYS A 79 5.32 -4.54 -21.47
N ASN A 80 6.27 -4.89 -20.61
CA ASN A 80 7.59 -5.35 -21.02
C ASN A 80 7.52 -6.79 -21.58
N LYS A 81 8.67 -7.34 -22.00
CA LYS A 81 8.75 -8.72 -22.51
C LYS A 81 8.32 -9.77 -21.47
N GLN A 82 8.41 -9.44 -20.18
CA GLN A 82 8.02 -10.26 -19.04
C GLN A 82 6.52 -10.11 -18.68
N ARG A 83 5.74 -9.37 -19.49
CA ARG A 83 4.30 -9.10 -19.30
C ARG A 83 3.97 -8.26 -18.06
N GLU A 84 4.94 -7.53 -17.53
CA GLU A 84 4.77 -6.59 -16.43
C GLU A 84 4.42 -5.21 -16.98
N PHE A 85 3.54 -4.47 -16.30
CA PHE A 85 3.20 -3.11 -16.71
C PHE A 85 4.42 -2.18 -16.61
N ILE A 86 4.65 -1.36 -17.63
CA ILE A 86 5.78 -0.42 -17.67
C ILE A 86 5.43 0.87 -16.92
N ASP A 87 4.27 1.45 -17.23
CA ASP A 87 3.89 2.78 -16.73
C ASP A 87 2.98 2.71 -15.49
N SER A 88 2.31 1.57 -15.29
CA SER A 88 1.39 1.37 -14.16
C SER A 88 2.16 0.82 -12.95
N LYS A 89 1.91 1.38 -11.76
CA LYS A 89 2.64 1.03 -10.54
C LYS A 89 1.83 1.26 -9.28
N PHE A 90 2.27 0.68 -8.17
CA PHE A 90 1.80 1.11 -6.85
C PHE A 90 2.38 2.47 -6.48
N ILE A 91 1.53 3.33 -5.93
CA ILE A 91 1.91 4.60 -5.32
C ILE A 91 1.54 4.57 -3.84
N ASP A 92 2.35 5.22 -3.02
CA ASP A 92 2.07 5.41 -1.60
C ASP A 92 0.98 6.47 -1.45
N ILE A 93 -0.05 6.18 -0.66
CA ILE A 93 -1.23 7.04 -0.49
C ILE A 93 -1.48 7.43 0.97
N SER A 94 -0.55 7.13 1.86
CA SER A 94 -0.66 7.46 3.29
C SER A 94 0.64 7.98 3.87
N ASN A 95 0.57 8.46 5.11
CA ASN A 95 1.74 8.52 5.98
C ASN A 95 2.36 7.13 6.16
N THR A 96 3.66 7.10 6.45
CA THR A 96 4.36 5.88 6.89
C THR A 96 4.26 5.80 8.41
N VAL A 97 3.96 4.62 8.93
CA VAL A 97 4.08 4.30 10.37
C VAL A 97 5.21 3.30 10.57
N ALA A 98 5.84 3.34 11.74
CA ALA A 98 6.94 2.46 12.04
C ALA A 98 6.85 1.96 13.49
N TYR A 99 7.37 0.76 13.70
CA TYR A 99 7.65 0.21 15.03
C TYR A 99 8.96 -0.57 15.00
N THR A 100 9.48 -0.88 16.17
CA THR A 100 10.65 -1.72 16.34
C THR A 100 10.29 -2.84 17.29
N ILE A 101 10.73 -4.05 16.94
CA ILE A 101 10.72 -5.22 17.82
C ILE A 101 12.14 -5.41 18.34
#